data_AF-A0A747FSP3-F1
#
_entry.id   AF-A0A747FSP3-F1
#
_cell.length_a   1.000
_cell.length_b   1.000
_cell.length_c   1.000
_cell.angle_alpha   90.00
_cell.angle_beta   90.00
_cell.angle_gamma   90.00
#
_symmetry.space_group_name_H-M   'P 1'
#
loop_
_entity.id
_entity.type
_entity.pdbx_description
1 polymer ?
#
loop_
_entity_poly.entity_id
_entity_poly.type
_entity_poly.pdbx_seq_one_letter_code
_entity_poly.pdbx_strand_id
1 'polypeptide(L)'
;MHEGMTGDPNILIAKSFLDFFTAIIFACSLGIAVSAICAPMLIIQLTLAACATLILPLTTPAMMGDFSAVGGLLLVATGLRVCGIKMFPVVNMLPALLLAMPISAAWAMFFA
;
A
#
# COMPACT_ATOMS: atom_id res chain seq x y z
N MET A 1 0.32 -4.61 -8.42
CA MET A 1 0.05 -6.06 -8.60
C MET A 1 0.79 -6.66 -9.79
N HIS A 2 1.03 -5.90 -10.86
CA HIS A 2 1.78 -6.38 -12.04
C HIS A 2 3.31 -6.47 -11.84
N GLU A 3 3.87 -5.84 -10.79
CA GLU A 3 5.34 -5.67 -10.66
C GLU A 3 6.03 -6.90 -10.07
N GLY A 4 5.34 -7.65 -9.20
CA GLY A 4 5.86 -8.91 -8.64
C GLY A 4 5.68 -10.11 -9.57
N MET A 5 4.82 -10.01 -10.59
CA MET A 5 4.52 -11.10 -11.53
C MET A 5 5.06 -10.87 -12.96
N THR A 6 5.41 -9.64 -13.34
CA THR A 6 5.70 -9.31 -14.76
C THR A 6 6.95 -8.47 -14.97
N GLY A 7 7.57 -7.92 -13.91
CA GLY A 7 8.82 -7.17 -14.02
C GLY A 7 8.69 -5.79 -14.65
N ASP A 8 7.48 -5.27 -14.87
CA ASP A 8 7.26 -3.92 -15.40
C ASP A 8 7.39 -2.85 -14.32
N PRO A 9 8.44 -2.00 -14.33
CA PRO A 9 8.67 -0.96 -13.32
C PRO A 9 7.75 0.25 -13.48
N ASN A 10 6.80 0.20 -14.41
CA ASN A 10 6.03 1.36 -14.85
C ASN A 10 5.14 1.94 -13.73
N ILE A 11 4.62 1.09 -12.83
CA ILE A 11 3.79 1.55 -11.71
C ILE A 11 4.66 2.21 -10.62
N LEU A 12 5.83 1.65 -10.31
CA LEU A 12 6.84 2.24 -9.43
C LEU A 12 7.34 3.58 -9.97
N ILE A 13 7.55 3.69 -11.28
CA ILE A 13 7.95 4.94 -11.94
C ILE A 13 6.82 5.98 -11.83
N ALA A 14 5.58 5.61 -12.17
CA ALA A 14 4.44 6.51 -12.06
C ALA A 14 4.22 6.99 -10.61
N LYS A 15 4.38 6.08 -9.63
CA LYS A 15 4.30 6.43 -8.20
C LYS A 15 5.42 7.38 -7.79
N SER A 16 6.66 7.10 -8.18
CA SER A 16 7.82 7.94 -7.87
C SER A 16 7.67 9.37 -8.42
N PHE A 17 7.06 9.50 -9.61
CA PHE A 17 6.75 10.80 -10.18
C PHE A 17 5.71 11.57 -9.35
N LEU A 18 4.64 10.92 -8.90
CA LEU A 18 3.66 11.54 -7.99
C LEU A 18 4.26 11.92 -6.64
N ASP A 19 5.10 11.06 -6.06
CA ASP A 19 5.79 11.32 -4.79
C ASP A 19 6.77 12.50 -4.91
N PHE A 20 7.41 12.70 -6.06
CA PHE A 20 8.29 13.85 -6.31
C PHE A 20 7.56 15.20 -6.22
N PHE A 21 6.40 15.33 -6.89
CA PHE A 21 5.62 16.57 -6.82
C PHE A 21 5.04 16.82 -5.43
N THR A 22 4.56 15.77 -4.75
CA THR A 22 4.06 15.92 -3.38
C THR A 22 5.17 16.28 -2.39
N ALA A 23 6.39 15.74 -2.56
CA ALA A 23 7.56 16.11 -1.76
C ALA A 23 7.95 17.58 -1.93
N ILE A 24 7.86 18.14 -3.15
CA ILE A 24 8.10 19.58 -3.38
C ILE A 24 7.07 20.43 -2.63
N ILE A 25 5.79 20.07 -2.71
CA ILE A 25 4.71 20.78 -2.02
C ILE A 25 4.92 20.73 -0.49
N PHE A 26 5.26 19.55 0.05
CA PHE A 26 5.57 19.42 1.47
C PHE A 26 6.89 20.10 1.85
N ALA A 27 7.87 20.19 0.96
CA ALA A 27 9.14 20.86 1.24
C ALA A 27 8.96 22.37 1.41
N CYS A 28 8.04 22.99 0.66
CA CYS A 28 7.66 24.39 0.88
C CYS A 28 7.03 24.63 2.26
N SER A 29 6.41 23.61 2.87
CA SER A 29 5.71 23.73 4.17
C SER A 29 6.55 23.24 5.37
N LEU A 30 7.38 22.20 5.18
CA LEU A 30 8.15 21.52 6.24
C LEU A 30 9.68 21.67 6.11
N GLY A 31 10.19 22.25 5.02
CA GLY A 31 11.62 22.51 4.82
C GLY A 31 12.49 21.25 4.86
N ILE A 32 13.62 21.31 5.59
CA ILE A 32 14.61 20.23 5.70
C ILE A 32 14.02 18.92 6.26
N ALA A 33 12.88 18.97 6.96
CA ALA A 33 12.24 17.77 7.49
C ALA A 33 11.83 16.76 6.38
N VAL A 34 11.60 17.22 5.15
CA VAL A 34 11.25 16.33 4.02
C VAL A 34 12.39 15.41 3.61
N SER A 35 13.64 15.86 3.67
CA SER A 35 14.78 14.99 3.35
C SER A 35 14.97 13.89 4.38
N ALA A 36 14.64 14.16 5.65
CA ALA A 36 14.67 13.17 6.73
C ALA A 36 13.56 12.10 6.59
N ILE A 37 12.42 12.41 5.96
CA ILE A 37 11.30 11.48 5.74
C ILE A 37 11.62 10.42 4.68
N CYS A 38 12.56 10.70 3.76
CA CYS A 38 12.98 9.75 2.74
C CYS A 38 13.54 8.44 3.34
N ALA A 39 14.34 8.53 4.41
CA ALA A 39 14.96 7.38 5.05
C ALA A 39 13.93 6.37 5.63
N PRO A 40 12.99 6.75 6.52
CA PRO A 40 12.00 5.82 7.04
C PRO A 40 11.06 5.32 5.94
N MET A 41 10.72 6.15 4.94
CA MET A 41 9.84 5.73 3.86
C MET A 41 10.48 4.66 2.97
N LEU A 42 11.76 4.82 2.65
CA LEU A 42 12.52 3.84 1.88
C LEU A 42 12.61 2.50 2.61
N ILE A 43 12.88 2.51 3.92
CA ILE A 43 12.94 1.30 4.74
C ILE A 43 11.60 0.56 4.67
N ILE A 44 10.49 1.24 4.93
CA ILE A 44 9.15 0.63 4.94
C ILE A 44 8.80 0.06 3.56
N GLN A 45 9.05 0.81 2.48
CA GLN A 45 8.72 0.40 1.12
C GLN A 45 9.54 -0.84 0.69
N LEU A 46 10.82 -0.92 1.04
CA LEU A 46 11.69 -2.07 0.76
C LEU A 46 11.32 -3.30 1.59
N THR A 47 11.04 -3.13 2.89
CA THR A 47 10.60 -4.24 3.74
C THR A 47 9.28 -4.83 3.24
N LEU A 48 8.32 -3.98 2.88
CA LEU A 48 7.05 -4.45 2.32
C LEU A 48 7.22 -5.12 0.96
N ALA A 49 8.08 -4.60 0.09
CA ALA A 49 8.37 -5.22 -1.21
C ALA A 49 9.02 -6.61 -1.04
N ALA A 50 9.98 -6.74 -0.13
CA ALA A 50 10.63 -8.02 0.18
C ALA A 50 9.67 -9.03 0.84
N CYS A 51 8.75 -8.58 1.69
CA CYS A 51 7.69 -9.45 2.22
C CYS A 51 6.71 -9.88 1.11
N ALA A 52 6.35 -8.97 0.20
CA ALA A 52 5.43 -9.28 -0.89
C ALA A 52 5.98 -10.37 -1.82
N THR A 53 7.27 -10.36 -2.16
CA THR A 53 7.88 -11.39 -3.02
C THR A 53 7.84 -12.80 -2.41
N LEU A 54 7.85 -12.91 -1.07
CA LEU A 54 7.70 -14.20 -0.37
C LEU A 54 6.26 -14.70 -0.32
N ILE A 55 5.28 -13.79 -0.31
CA ILE A 55 3.85 -14.09 -0.14
C ILE A 55 3.16 -14.36 -1.48
N LEU A 56 3.55 -13.63 -2.54
CA LEU A 56 3.03 -13.76 -3.90
C LEU A 56 3.00 -15.21 -4.45
N PRO A 57 4.03 -16.06 -4.29
CA PRO A 57 4.00 -17.43 -4.82
C PRO A 57 3.00 -18.36 -4.11
N LEU A 58 2.49 -18.00 -2.93
CA LEU A 58 1.49 -18.78 -2.18
C LEU A 58 0.05 -18.28 -2.38
N THR A 59 -0.16 -17.22 -3.17
CA THR A 59 -1.46 -16.54 -3.21
C THR A 59 -2.27 -16.95 -4.45
N THR A 60 -3.56 -17.27 -4.26
CA THR A 60 -4.49 -17.56 -5.37
C THR A 60 -4.99 -16.26 -6.03
N PRO A 61 -5.44 -16.28 -7.30
CA PRO A 61 -5.93 -15.09 -7.99
C PRO A 61 -7.15 -14.43 -7.32
N ALA A 62 -7.99 -15.20 -6.61
CA ALA A 62 -9.12 -14.68 -5.85
C ALA A 62 -8.65 -13.85 -4.63
N MET A 63 -7.66 -14.34 -3.88
CA MET A 63 -7.09 -13.65 -2.71
C MET A 63 -6.44 -12.30 -3.08
N MET A 64 -5.81 -12.22 -4.26
CA MET A 64 -5.26 -10.96 -4.76
C MET A 64 -6.35 -9.93 -5.05
N GLY A 65 -7.52 -10.37 -5.55
CA GLY A 65 -8.68 -9.50 -5.79
C GLY A 65 -9.21 -8.87 -4.50
N ASP A 66 -9.39 -9.69 -3.46
CA ASP A 66 -9.86 -9.23 -2.14
C ASP A 66 -8.88 -8.23 -1.51
N PHE A 67 -7.59 -8.53 -1.56
CA PHE A 67 -6.54 -7.64 -1.06
C PHE A 67 -6.52 -6.29 -1.80
N SER A 68 -6.70 -6.31 -3.13
CA SER A 68 -6.80 -5.09 -3.95
C SER A 68 -8.01 -4.25 -3.58
N ALA A 69 -9.17 -4.89 -3.39
CA ALA A 69 -10.42 -4.21 -3.05
C ALA A 69 -10.33 -3.52 -1.67
N VAL A 70 -9.79 -4.21 -0.66
CA VAL A 70 -9.58 -3.65 0.68
C VAL A 70 -8.55 -2.52 0.63
N GLY A 71 -7.43 -2.71 -0.07
CA GLY A 71 -6.40 -1.68 -0.23
C GLY A 71 -6.91 -0.42 -0.95
N GLY A 72 -7.72 -0.59 -2.00
CA GLY A 72 -8.35 0.51 -2.72
C GLY A 72 -9.33 1.29 -1.84
N LEU A 73 -10.15 0.59 -1.03
CA LEU A 73 -11.06 1.24 -0.10
C LEU A 73 -10.31 2.05 0.98
N LEU A 74 -9.20 1.52 1.50
CA LEU A 74 -8.35 2.25 2.45
C LEU A 74 -7.71 3.49 1.81
N LEU A 75 -7.31 3.43 0.54
CA LEU A 75 -6.77 4.58 -0.18
C LEU A 75 -7.81 5.70 -0.29
N VAL A 76 -9.06 5.35 -0.63
CA VAL A 76 -10.18 6.31 -0.67
C VAL A 76 -10.44 6.90 0.73
N ALA A 77 -10.48 6.06 1.77
CA ALA A 77 -10.67 6.53 3.15
C ALA A 77 -9.54 7.47 3.61
N THR A 78 -8.30 7.19 3.19
CA THR A 78 -7.13 8.05 3.47
C THR A 78 -7.23 9.37 2.73
N GLY A 79 -7.61 9.36 1.45
CA GLY A 79 -7.84 10.58 0.67
C GLY A 79 -8.89 11.49 1.30
N LEU A 80 -10.03 10.92 1.73
CA LEU A 80 -11.08 11.65 2.44
C LEU A 80 -10.61 12.25 3.77
N ARG A 81 -9.71 11.54 4.48
CA ARG A 81 -9.09 12.04 5.70
C ARG A 81 -8.14 13.21 5.43
N VAL A 82 -7.31 13.13 4.39
CA VAL A 82 -6.38 14.21 3.99
C VAL A 82 -7.16 15.45 3.53
N CYS A 83 -8.30 15.27 2.85
CA CYS A 83 -9.20 16.37 2.47
C CYS A 83 -9.99 16.98 3.65
N GLY A 84 -9.86 16.46 4.88
CA GLY A 84 -10.50 17.01 6.07
C GLY A 84 -12.02 16.84 6.14
N ILE A 85 -12.63 16.02 5.27
CA ILE A 85 -14.09 15.83 5.21
C ILE A 85 -14.57 14.96 6.40
N LYS A 86 -13.80 13.93 6.77
CA LYS A 86 -14.10 13.05 7.91
C LYS A 86 -12.82 12.42 8.46
N MET A 87 -12.61 12.55 9.78
CA MET A 87 -11.48 11.93 10.47
C MET A 87 -11.75 10.44 10.70
N PHE A 88 -11.39 9.61 9.73
CA PHE A 88 -11.35 8.16 9.93
C PHE A 88 -10.03 7.76 10.59
N PRO A 89 -10.04 6.89 11.63
CA PRO A 89 -8.83 6.28 12.15
C PRO A 89 -8.34 5.21 11.18
N VAL A 90 -7.80 5.63 10.02
CA VAL A 90 -7.29 4.75 8.95
C VAL A 90 -6.24 3.76 9.49
N VAL A 91 -5.47 4.16 10.50
CA VAL A 91 -4.47 3.31 11.16
C VAL A 91 -5.11 2.11 11.87
N ASN A 92 -6.34 2.23 12.37
CA ASN A 92 -7.07 1.10 12.96
C ASN A 92 -7.71 0.18 11.90
N MET A 93 -7.72 0.59 10.63
CA MET A 93 -8.23 -0.21 9.50
C MET A 93 -7.10 -0.91 8.74
N LEU A 94 -5.84 -0.52 8.97
CA LEU A 94 -4.63 -1.22 8.50
C LEU A 94 -4.56 -2.72 8.88
N PRO A 95 -4.99 -3.14 10.09
CA PRO A 95 -5.04 -4.56 10.46
C PRO A 95 -5.97 -5.39 9.57
N ALA A 96 -6.99 -4.78 8.94
CA ALA A 96 -7.88 -5.48 8.02
C ALA A 96 -7.14 -6.01 6.78
N LEU A 97 -6.08 -5.32 6.35
CA LEU A 97 -5.24 -5.72 5.22
C LEU A 97 -4.37 -6.96 5.55
N LEU A 98 -3.91 -7.04 6.80
CA LEU A 98 -3.20 -8.20 7.35
C LEU A 98 -4.13 -9.39 7.61
N LEU A 99 -5.37 -9.14 8.02
CA LEU A 99 -6.39 -10.16 8.28
C LEU A 99 -7.05 -10.70 7.01
N ALA A 100 -7.09 -9.93 5.91
CA ALA A 100 -7.68 -10.36 4.64
C ALA A 100 -6.97 -11.60 4.04
N MET A 101 -5.64 -11.69 4.16
CA MET A 101 -4.88 -12.83 3.66
C MET A 101 -5.16 -14.16 4.39
N PRO A 102 -5.09 -14.26 5.74
CA PRO A 102 -5.40 -15.51 6.43
C PRO A 102 -6.90 -15.88 6.35
N ILE A 103 -7.81 -14.91 6.31
CA ILE A 103 -9.25 -15.17 6.16
C ILE A 103 -9.60 -15.70 4.77
N SER A 104 -9.03 -15.13 3.70
CA SER A 104 -9.27 -15.61 2.34
C SER A 104 -8.57 -16.96 2.08
N ALA A 105 -7.41 -17.22 2.72
CA ALA A 105 -6.78 -18.55 2.73
C ALA A 105 -7.63 -19.60 3.48
N ALA A 106 -8.20 -19.25 4.63
CA ALA A 106 -9.10 -20.12 5.39
C ALA A 106 -10.40 -20.40 4.62
N TRP A 107 -10.94 -19.40 3.90
CA TRP A 107 -12.12 -19.55 3.06
C TRP A 107 -11.87 -20.46 1.85
N ALA A 108 -10.72 -20.32 1.19
CA ALA A 108 -10.30 -21.19 0.08
C ALA A 108 -10.07 -22.64 0.53
N MET A 109 -9.69 -22.89 1.79
CA MET A 109 -9.52 -24.23 2.36
C MET A 109 -10.84 -24.87 2.82
N PHE A 110 -11.87 -24.06 3.14
CA PHE A 110 -13.18 -24.54 3.61
C PHE A 110 -14.22 -24.74 2.49
N PHE A 111 -14.10 -24.02 1.37
CA PHE A 111 -15.08 -24.03 0.26
C PHE A 111 -14.55 -24.54 -1.09
N ALA A 112 -13.32 -25.09 -1.15
CA ALA A 112 -12.79 -25.87 -2.29
C ALA A 112 -12.62 -27.34 -1.89
#